data_AF-A0A0G4HL80-F1
#
_entry.id   AF-A0A0G4HL80-F1
#
_cell.length_a   1.000
_cell.length_b   1.000
_cell.length_c   1.000
_cell.angle_alpha   90.00
_cell.angle_beta   90.00
_cell.angle_gamma   90.00
#
_symmetry.space_group_name_H-M   'P 1'
#
loop_
_entity.id
_entity.type
_entity.pdbx_description
1 polymer ?
#
loop_
_entity_poly.entity_id
_entity_poly.type
_entity_poly.pdbx_seq_one_letter_code
_entity_poly.pdbx_strand_id
1 'polypeptide(L)'
;MDFAGRLLLALALFAIAGFGNSFWNLPGQDTTPRSLRAVDPGAWKFEHFYLVNAVFAIVVNTIFVCAMVGAEKLESARKVTPAGQATLVVFLALFWGIGVRLFSYAIQICGIAVGFAVCLGLVLALGSLYPLLFPSDTFPGPTALGLLSAGIVLALCGLAATSFAVYERDRGRRKSSKQEAGEEGTEETEKKGHSALVKLGVCVVAGIVASLFNIAVLVSQKFGLEDAWIEEGGLITTDAGYLTLLIVFPCGFGVVMAFTAFVIHKDNGWGRFMAPFASSGLTPLTRAAEAAQVRPDPSSSPQQKSTKQAVPSAKEEAGGDGLSLPRDLETGGPVEEEGQEKGKGLTDLPTVTSPTAQTQTVEAVRVSVPVSVPADPEEKVGEGSPKQQKEMEMTAASLHEPPIKKSMGGETEGLSRWGRGLHCLFLCVLSAVGVTGQFFVFVGANSLLGKQGLSLGWALFMSTSIIFAQVWGLILGEWRGASGRSHLFQLAGVGLLIAGIAFLGAASSEE
;
A
#
# COMPACT_ATOMS: atom_id res chain seq x y z
N MET A 1 -19.76 -17.98 -26.78
CA MET A 1 -19.24 -18.70 -25.60
C MET A 1 -20.42 -19.29 -24.83
N ASP A 2 -20.30 -20.56 -24.49
CA ASP A 2 -21.24 -21.39 -23.74
C ASP A 2 -21.23 -21.06 -22.23
N PHE A 3 -22.01 -21.78 -21.43
CA PHE A 3 -22.07 -21.55 -19.98
C PHE A 3 -20.75 -21.91 -19.28
N ALA A 4 -20.09 -23.00 -19.65
CA ALA A 4 -18.83 -23.40 -19.02
C ALA A 4 -17.71 -22.38 -19.28
N GLY A 5 -17.58 -21.90 -20.52
CA GLY A 5 -16.63 -20.82 -20.86
C GLY A 5 -16.92 -19.51 -20.13
N ARG A 6 -18.20 -19.13 -19.97
CA ARG A 6 -18.60 -17.94 -19.17
C ARG A 6 -18.22 -18.08 -17.70
N LEU A 7 -18.50 -19.24 -17.09
CA LEU A 7 -18.17 -19.50 -15.69
C LEU A 7 -16.65 -19.50 -15.45
N LEU A 8 -15.88 -20.15 -16.32
CA LEU A 8 -14.41 -20.16 -16.24
C LEU A 8 -13.80 -18.75 -16.39
N LEU A 9 -14.32 -17.94 -17.33
CA LEU A 9 -13.88 -16.56 -17.49
C LEU A 9 -14.26 -15.70 -16.27
N ALA A 10 -15.48 -15.86 -15.73
CA ALA A 10 -15.90 -15.16 -14.52
C ALA A 10 -14.99 -15.48 -13.32
N LEU A 11 -14.69 -16.77 -13.09
CA LEU A 11 -13.76 -17.21 -12.04
C LEU A 11 -12.36 -16.62 -12.20
N ALA A 12 -11.83 -16.57 -13.43
CA ALA A 12 -10.54 -15.93 -13.70
C ALA A 12 -10.57 -14.41 -13.42
N LEU A 13 -11.65 -13.72 -13.78
CA LEU A 13 -11.83 -12.29 -13.49
C LEU A 13 -12.01 -12.03 -11.98
N PHE A 14 -12.75 -12.86 -11.23
CA PHE A 14 -12.83 -12.74 -9.78
C PHE A 14 -11.47 -12.99 -9.10
N ALA A 15 -10.60 -13.84 -9.66
CA ALA A 15 -9.23 -13.99 -9.18
C ALA A 15 -8.40 -12.71 -9.42
N ILE A 16 -8.50 -12.10 -10.61
CA ILE A 16 -7.82 -10.83 -10.93
C ILE A 16 -8.32 -9.69 -10.03
N ALA A 17 -9.64 -9.58 -9.82
CA ALA A 17 -10.24 -8.60 -8.91
C ALA A 17 -9.76 -8.80 -7.46
N GLY A 18 -9.79 -10.03 -6.95
CA GLY A 18 -9.33 -10.36 -5.59
C GLY A 18 -7.83 -10.13 -5.40
N PHE A 19 -7.01 -10.36 -6.42
CA PHE A 19 -5.60 -9.97 -6.41
C PHE A 19 -5.47 -8.44 -6.25
N GLY A 20 -6.20 -7.66 -7.04
CA GLY A 20 -6.27 -6.20 -6.91
C GLY A 20 -6.67 -5.75 -5.50
N ASN A 21 -7.69 -6.38 -4.91
CA ASN A 21 -8.14 -6.11 -3.54
C ASN A 21 -7.04 -6.36 -2.52
N SER A 22 -6.36 -7.49 -2.62
CA SER A 22 -5.29 -7.86 -1.70
C SER A 22 -4.04 -6.97 -1.81
N PHE A 23 -3.80 -6.42 -3.00
CA PHE A 23 -2.55 -5.72 -3.35
C PHE A 23 -2.60 -4.21 -3.08
N TRP A 24 -3.74 -3.52 -3.23
CA TRP A 24 -3.72 -2.04 -3.26
C TRP A 24 -3.15 -1.39 -1.99
N ASN A 25 -3.39 -1.95 -0.79
CA ASN A 25 -2.85 -1.41 0.46
C ASN A 25 -1.39 -1.88 0.75
N LEU A 26 -0.80 -2.73 -0.10
CA LEU A 26 0.55 -3.28 0.08
C LEU A 26 1.64 -2.19 0.12
N PRO A 27 1.65 -1.15 -0.74
CA PRO A 27 2.70 -0.12 -0.69
C PRO A 27 2.64 0.79 0.53
N GLY A 28 1.53 0.76 1.28
CA GLY A 28 1.35 1.49 2.53
C GLY A 28 1.94 0.79 3.77
N GLN A 29 2.37 -0.47 3.68
CA GLN A 29 2.75 -1.25 4.87
C GLN A 29 4.25 -1.18 5.20
N ASP A 30 4.56 -1.07 6.50
CA ASP A 30 5.93 -1.04 7.01
C ASP A 30 6.67 -2.38 6.96
N THR A 31 5.99 -3.45 6.54
CA THR A 31 6.55 -4.77 6.24
C THR A 31 6.94 -4.95 4.77
N THR A 32 6.40 -4.15 3.85
CA THR A 32 6.60 -4.30 2.40
C THR A 32 8.05 -3.99 1.98
N PRO A 33 8.68 -4.77 1.06
CA PRO A 33 10.03 -4.48 0.56
C PRO A 33 10.16 -3.05 0.01
N ARG A 34 11.33 -2.41 0.17
CA ARG A 34 11.53 -0.98 -0.18
C ARG A 34 11.19 -0.66 -1.64
N SER A 35 11.45 -1.58 -2.58
CA SER A 35 11.12 -1.44 -4.01
C SER A 35 9.61 -1.47 -4.33
N LEU A 36 8.77 -1.77 -3.35
CA LEU A 36 7.30 -1.80 -3.46
C LEU A 36 6.63 -0.92 -2.38
N ARG A 37 7.39 -0.12 -1.63
CA ARG A 37 6.86 0.68 -0.50
C ARG A 37 6.83 2.17 -0.85
N ALA A 38 5.65 2.78 -0.73
CA ALA A 38 5.44 4.22 -0.94
C ALA A 38 5.62 5.07 0.34
N VAL A 39 5.66 4.41 1.51
CA VAL A 39 5.87 5.02 2.84
C VAL A 39 7.35 4.96 3.20
N ASP A 40 7.92 6.09 3.65
CA ASP A 40 9.33 6.21 4.05
C ASP A 40 9.40 6.92 5.42
N PRO A 41 9.99 6.30 6.47
CA PRO A 41 10.22 6.95 7.77
C PRO A 41 10.92 8.32 7.70
N GLY A 42 11.75 8.54 6.68
CA GLY A 42 12.44 9.82 6.44
C GLY A 42 11.62 10.87 5.68
N ALA A 43 10.46 10.52 5.12
CA ALA A 43 9.62 11.44 4.33
C ALA A 43 8.11 11.14 4.48
N TRP A 44 7.54 10.34 3.57
CA TRP A 44 6.10 10.09 3.50
C TRP A 44 5.63 9.13 4.59
N LYS A 45 4.90 9.64 5.58
CA LYS A 45 4.02 8.83 6.44
C LYS A 45 2.88 8.18 5.64
N PHE A 46 2.27 7.13 6.20
CA PHE A 46 1.07 6.45 5.70
C PHE A 46 -0.07 7.37 5.28
N GLU A 47 -0.29 8.48 5.99
CA GLU A 47 -1.35 9.45 5.67
C GLU A 47 -1.15 10.08 4.29
N HIS A 48 0.11 10.30 3.87
CA HIS A 48 0.43 10.86 2.55
C HIS A 48 0.17 9.85 1.44
N PHE A 49 0.54 8.59 1.66
CA PHE A 49 0.18 7.48 0.76
C PHE A 49 -1.34 7.41 0.59
N TYR A 50 -2.12 7.46 1.68
CA TYR A 50 -3.57 7.43 1.61
C TYR A 50 -4.21 8.67 1.00
N LEU A 51 -3.68 9.87 1.24
CA LEU A 51 -4.17 11.09 0.61
C LEU A 51 -4.01 11.02 -0.92
N VAL A 52 -2.82 10.67 -1.39
CA VAL A 52 -2.53 10.53 -2.83
C VAL A 52 -3.34 9.38 -3.44
N ASN A 53 -3.41 8.23 -2.77
CA ASN A 53 -4.21 7.10 -3.21
C ASN A 53 -5.70 7.45 -3.32
N ALA A 54 -6.28 8.18 -2.36
CA ALA A 54 -7.67 8.60 -2.41
C ALA A 54 -7.95 9.56 -3.58
N VAL A 55 -7.10 10.56 -3.81
CA VAL A 55 -7.21 11.46 -4.96
C VAL A 55 -7.16 10.68 -6.27
N PHE A 56 -6.19 9.79 -6.45
CA PHE A 56 -6.10 8.98 -7.67
C PHE A 56 -7.22 7.94 -7.79
N ALA A 57 -7.75 7.40 -6.69
CA ALA A 57 -8.88 6.48 -6.74
C ALA A 57 -10.14 7.17 -7.28
N ILE A 58 -10.41 8.41 -6.86
CA ILE A 58 -11.53 9.21 -7.40
C ILE A 58 -11.31 9.50 -8.89
N VAL A 59 -10.12 9.95 -9.28
CA VAL A 59 -9.78 10.30 -10.68
C VAL A 59 -9.81 9.08 -11.59
N VAL A 60 -9.15 7.98 -11.23
CA VAL A 60 -9.11 6.75 -12.03
C VAL A 60 -10.50 6.11 -12.14
N ASN A 61 -11.28 6.07 -11.07
CA ASN A 61 -12.67 5.60 -11.13
C ASN A 61 -13.48 6.43 -12.13
N THR A 62 -13.40 7.77 -12.03
CA THR A 62 -14.13 8.68 -12.93
C THR A 62 -13.72 8.45 -14.40
N ILE A 63 -12.41 8.31 -14.68
CA ILE A 63 -11.91 7.99 -16.02
C ILE A 63 -12.44 6.64 -16.51
N PHE A 64 -12.45 5.61 -15.66
CA PHE A 64 -12.92 4.27 -16.03
C PHE A 64 -14.44 4.25 -16.30
N VAL A 65 -15.28 4.93 -15.51
CA VAL A 65 -16.72 5.02 -15.81
C VAL A 65 -16.94 5.79 -17.12
N CYS A 66 -16.28 6.93 -17.32
CA CYS A 66 -16.40 7.70 -18.55
C CYS A 66 -15.97 6.90 -19.80
N ALA A 67 -14.93 6.08 -19.70
CA ALA A 67 -14.45 5.23 -20.78
C ALA A 67 -15.37 4.02 -21.07
N MET A 68 -16.01 3.44 -20.05
CA MET A 68 -16.88 2.26 -20.21
C MET A 68 -18.32 2.63 -20.62
N VAL A 69 -18.90 3.66 -19.99
CA VAL A 69 -20.31 4.04 -20.18
C VAL A 69 -20.49 4.98 -21.37
N GLY A 70 -19.56 5.91 -21.59
CA GLY A 70 -19.61 6.90 -22.67
C GLY A 70 -20.51 8.11 -22.37
N ALA A 71 -20.14 9.27 -22.92
CA ALA A 71 -20.73 10.57 -22.55
C ALA A 71 -22.25 10.68 -22.76
N GLU A 72 -22.78 10.12 -23.85
CA GLU A 72 -24.22 10.17 -24.17
C GLU A 72 -25.06 9.43 -23.13
N LYS A 73 -24.63 8.23 -22.72
CA LYS A 73 -25.30 7.46 -21.66
C LYS A 73 -25.17 8.12 -20.29
N LEU A 74 -24.02 8.74 -19.99
CA LEU A 74 -23.86 9.53 -18.76
C LEU A 74 -24.84 10.70 -18.70
N GLU A 75 -25.06 11.41 -19.81
CA GLU A 75 -26.04 12.50 -19.86
C GLU A 75 -27.48 12.00 -19.82
N SER A 76 -27.78 10.85 -20.44
CA SER A 76 -29.08 10.18 -20.35
C SER A 76 -29.40 9.80 -18.89
N ALA A 77 -28.52 9.04 -18.25
CA ALA A 77 -28.66 8.62 -16.86
C ALA A 77 -28.81 9.81 -15.90
N ARG A 78 -28.05 10.90 -16.10
CA ARG A 78 -28.15 12.15 -15.32
C ARG A 78 -29.57 12.75 -15.34
N LYS A 79 -30.30 12.64 -16.45
CA LYS A 79 -31.66 13.21 -16.60
C LYS A 79 -32.73 12.41 -15.85
N VAL A 80 -32.52 11.09 -15.71
CA VAL A 80 -33.50 10.16 -15.11
C VAL A 80 -33.14 9.72 -13.69
N THR A 81 -31.97 10.11 -13.16
CA THR A 81 -31.48 9.71 -11.82
C THR A 81 -32.45 10.14 -10.70
N PRO A 82 -33.11 9.22 -9.97
CA PRO A 82 -34.05 9.59 -8.93
C PRO A 82 -33.31 10.04 -7.66
N ALA A 83 -33.40 11.34 -7.36
CA ALA A 83 -32.58 12.00 -6.34
C ALA A 83 -32.67 11.38 -4.92
N GLY A 84 -33.84 10.85 -4.54
CA GLY A 84 -34.04 10.21 -3.23
C GLY A 84 -33.23 8.92 -3.05
N GLN A 85 -33.23 8.04 -4.07
CA GLN A 85 -32.47 6.79 -4.07
C GLN A 85 -30.96 7.09 -4.13
N ALA A 86 -30.56 8.00 -5.01
CA ALA A 86 -29.17 8.46 -5.12
C ALA A 86 -28.65 9.06 -3.79
N THR A 87 -29.49 9.79 -3.05
CA THR A 87 -29.13 10.33 -1.72
C THR A 87 -28.84 9.24 -0.70
N LEU A 88 -29.59 8.12 -0.72
CA LEU A 88 -29.34 6.99 0.16
C LEU A 88 -28.02 6.27 -0.19
N VAL A 89 -27.71 6.10 -1.48
CA VAL A 89 -26.43 5.54 -1.95
C VAL A 89 -25.26 6.45 -1.57
N VAL A 90 -25.39 7.77 -1.71
CA VAL A 90 -24.40 8.76 -1.23
C VAL A 90 -24.18 8.63 0.28
N PHE A 91 -25.24 8.56 1.07
CA PHE A 91 -25.15 8.42 2.53
C PHE A 91 -24.38 7.16 2.94
N LEU A 92 -24.73 6.01 2.36
CA LEU A 92 -24.05 4.74 2.63
C LEU A 92 -22.57 4.78 2.19
N ALA A 93 -22.27 5.40 1.05
CA ALA A 93 -20.91 5.55 0.55
C ALA A 93 -20.02 6.47 1.41
N LEU A 94 -20.57 7.56 1.97
CA LEU A 94 -19.86 8.43 2.91
C LEU A 94 -19.44 7.65 4.18
N PHE A 95 -20.35 6.86 4.76
CA PHE A 95 -20.01 6.01 5.91
C PHE A 95 -19.04 4.89 5.53
N TRP A 96 -19.16 4.27 4.35
CA TRP A 96 -18.16 3.33 3.85
C TRP A 96 -16.76 3.95 3.80
N GLY A 97 -16.61 5.23 3.45
CA GLY A 97 -15.33 5.94 3.50
C GLY A 97 -14.65 5.94 4.88
N ILE A 98 -15.44 5.99 5.96
CA ILE A 98 -14.96 5.79 7.33
C ILE A 98 -14.48 4.34 7.51
N GLY A 99 -15.27 3.38 7.01
CA GLY A 99 -14.95 1.95 6.99
C GLY A 99 -13.63 1.64 6.27
N VAL A 100 -13.37 2.26 5.11
CA VAL A 100 -12.09 2.17 4.38
C VAL A 100 -10.96 2.64 5.29
N ARG A 101 -11.05 3.83 5.90
CA ARG A 101 -9.96 4.37 6.74
C ARG A 101 -9.70 3.51 7.98
N LEU A 102 -10.74 2.87 8.54
CA LEU A 102 -10.62 1.93 9.66
C LEU A 102 -10.02 0.58 9.20
N PHE A 103 -10.42 0.05 8.05
CA PHE A 103 -9.85 -1.17 7.46
C PHE A 103 -8.35 -1.03 7.18
N SER A 104 -7.94 0.11 6.62
CA SER A 104 -6.54 0.48 6.43
C SER A 104 -5.72 0.44 7.72
N TYR A 105 -6.30 0.89 8.83
CA TYR A 105 -5.66 0.89 10.15
C TYR A 105 -5.67 -0.49 10.81
N ALA A 106 -6.76 -1.24 10.66
CA ALA A 106 -6.88 -2.63 11.11
C ALA A 106 -5.77 -3.51 10.51
N ILE A 107 -5.47 -3.35 9.22
CA ILE A 107 -4.36 -4.01 8.54
C ILE A 107 -3.01 -3.67 9.18
N GLN A 108 -2.72 -2.39 9.44
CA GLN A 108 -1.44 -1.98 10.05
C GLN A 108 -1.19 -2.62 11.43
N ILE A 109 -2.22 -2.76 12.26
CA ILE A 109 -2.06 -3.28 13.63
C ILE A 109 -2.16 -4.82 13.73
N CYS A 110 -2.78 -5.49 12.74
CA CYS A 110 -3.01 -6.93 12.74
C CYS A 110 -2.12 -7.72 11.75
N GLY A 111 -1.74 -7.12 10.63
CA GLY A 111 -1.25 -7.78 9.42
C GLY A 111 -2.34 -7.88 8.33
N ILE A 112 -1.91 -7.89 7.06
CA ILE A 112 -2.76 -7.99 5.86
C ILE A 112 -3.64 -9.25 5.93
N ALA A 113 -3.03 -10.42 6.16
CA ALA A 113 -3.75 -11.69 6.13
C ALA A 113 -4.96 -11.69 7.08
N VAL A 114 -4.75 -11.21 8.31
CA VAL A 114 -5.76 -11.11 9.36
C VAL A 114 -6.77 -10.01 9.06
N GLY A 115 -6.30 -8.81 8.70
CA GLY A 115 -7.16 -7.66 8.44
C GLY A 115 -8.18 -7.96 7.34
N PHE A 116 -7.73 -8.56 6.24
CA PHE A 116 -8.60 -9.02 5.16
C PHE A 116 -9.53 -10.15 5.59
N ALA A 117 -9.02 -11.22 6.22
CA ALA A 117 -9.85 -12.35 6.65
C ALA A 117 -11.01 -11.93 7.58
N VAL A 118 -10.73 -11.07 8.56
CA VAL A 118 -11.75 -10.57 9.50
C VAL A 118 -12.72 -9.61 8.81
N CYS A 119 -12.20 -8.57 8.14
CA CYS A 119 -13.06 -7.49 7.66
C CYS A 119 -13.88 -7.93 6.45
N LEU A 120 -13.30 -8.67 5.49
CA LEU A 120 -14.04 -9.15 4.32
C LEU A 120 -15.02 -10.28 4.66
N GLY A 121 -14.70 -11.12 5.66
CA GLY A 121 -15.64 -12.09 6.21
C GLY A 121 -16.88 -11.43 6.81
N LEU A 122 -16.72 -10.33 7.55
CA LEU A 122 -17.82 -9.52 8.08
C LEU A 122 -18.59 -8.78 6.98
N VAL A 123 -17.90 -8.18 6.01
CA VAL A 123 -18.52 -7.51 4.85
C VAL A 123 -19.45 -8.45 4.08
N LEU A 124 -19.02 -9.70 3.88
CA LEU A 124 -19.86 -10.72 3.25
C LEU A 124 -21.03 -11.13 4.16
N ALA A 125 -20.75 -11.52 5.42
CA ALA A 125 -21.77 -12.03 6.32
C ALA A 125 -22.91 -11.02 6.57
N LEU A 126 -22.58 -9.73 6.67
CA LEU A 126 -23.56 -8.63 6.76
C LEU A 126 -24.27 -8.37 5.43
N GLY A 127 -23.57 -8.54 4.30
CA GLY A 127 -24.18 -8.53 2.96
C GLY A 127 -25.29 -9.59 2.81
N SER A 128 -25.03 -10.81 3.27
CA SER A 128 -26.02 -11.91 3.27
C SER A 128 -27.17 -11.75 4.26
N LEU A 129 -27.16 -10.74 5.14
CA LEU A 129 -28.35 -10.38 5.93
C LEU A 129 -29.36 -9.55 5.14
N TYR A 130 -28.95 -8.92 4.02
CA TYR A 130 -29.84 -8.02 3.28
C TYR A 130 -31.15 -8.69 2.81
N PRO A 131 -31.15 -9.89 2.17
CA PRO A 131 -32.40 -10.57 1.78
C PRO A 131 -33.29 -10.99 2.97
N LEU A 132 -32.69 -11.19 4.15
CA LEU A 132 -33.41 -11.56 5.37
C LEU A 132 -34.03 -10.35 6.08
N LEU A 133 -33.42 -9.17 5.95
CA LEU A 133 -33.89 -7.91 6.52
C LEU A 133 -34.86 -7.18 5.61
N PHE A 134 -34.71 -7.35 4.29
CA PHE A 134 -35.56 -6.79 3.24
C PHE A 134 -35.96 -7.89 2.25
N PRO A 135 -36.85 -8.82 2.64
CA PRO A 135 -37.39 -9.81 1.71
C PRO A 135 -38.09 -9.14 0.53
N SER A 136 -37.97 -9.75 -0.64
CA SER A 136 -38.97 -9.59 -1.71
C SER A 136 -40.28 -10.29 -1.30
N ASP A 137 -41.31 -10.24 -2.16
CA ASP A 137 -42.63 -10.85 -1.89
C ASP A 137 -42.58 -12.38 -1.64
N THR A 138 -41.44 -13.03 -1.88
CA THR A 138 -41.16 -14.43 -1.56
C THR A 138 -39.99 -14.51 -0.57
N PHE A 139 -40.25 -15.00 0.64
CA PHE A 139 -39.21 -15.27 1.64
C PHE A 139 -38.31 -16.46 1.19
N PRO A 140 -36.99 -16.46 1.46
CA PRO A 140 -36.09 -17.55 1.05
C PRO A 140 -36.57 -18.93 1.50
N GLY A 141 -36.51 -19.91 0.60
CA GLY A 141 -36.94 -21.27 0.86
C GLY A 141 -36.14 -21.95 1.99
N PRO A 142 -36.65 -23.05 2.61
CA PRO A 142 -35.98 -23.71 3.73
C PRO A 142 -34.53 -24.13 3.43
N THR A 143 -34.23 -24.51 2.17
CA THR A 143 -32.86 -24.80 1.69
C THR A 143 -31.99 -23.54 1.75
N ALA A 144 -32.43 -22.44 1.14
CA ALA A 144 -31.71 -21.16 1.13
C ALA A 144 -31.47 -20.64 2.56
N LEU A 145 -32.49 -20.66 3.42
CA LEU A 145 -32.36 -20.25 4.83
C LEU A 145 -31.38 -21.15 5.61
N GLY A 146 -31.38 -22.46 5.35
CA GLY A 146 -30.42 -23.41 5.91
C GLY A 146 -28.99 -23.14 5.45
N LEU A 147 -28.78 -22.84 4.17
CA LEU A 147 -27.47 -22.50 3.60
C LEU A 147 -26.97 -21.12 4.09
N LEU A 148 -27.84 -20.11 4.18
CA LEU A 148 -27.53 -18.79 4.75
C LEU A 148 -27.07 -18.93 6.20
N SER A 149 -27.86 -19.60 7.04
CA SER A 149 -27.55 -19.75 8.47
C SER A 149 -26.29 -20.59 8.70
N ALA A 150 -26.09 -21.68 7.97
CA ALA A 150 -24.84 -22.45 8.00
C ALA A 150 -23.63 -21.62 7.54
N GLY A 151 -23.78 -20.82 6.48
CA GLY A 151 -22.74 -19.94 5.96
C GLY A 151 -22.30 -18.86 6.96
N ILE A 152 -23.27 -18.21 7.64
CA ILE A 152 -23.02 -17.26 8.73
C ILE A 152 -22.28 -17.95 9.88
N VAL A 153 -22.72 -19.13 10.33
CA VAL A 153 -22.07 -19.87 11.43
C VAL A 153 -20.64 -20.27 11.08
N LEU A 154 -20.39 -20.77 9.87
CA LEU A 154 -19.05 -21.10 9.38
C LEU A 154 -18.15 -19.86 9.32
N ALA A 155 -18.65 -18.73 8.82
CA ALA A 155 -17.91 -17.47 8.77
C ALA A 155 -17.55 -16.95 10.18
N LEU A 156 -18.48 -17.02 11.15
CA LEU A 156 -18.23 -16.65 12.55
C LEU A 156 -17.21 -17.58 13.23
N CYS A 157 -17.28 -18.89 12.98
CA CYS A 157 -16.28 -19.85 13.45
C CYS A 157 -14.88 -19.59 12.84
N GLY A 158 -14.82 -19.25 11.55
CA GLY A 158 -13.57 -18.89 10.88
C GLY A 158 -12.96 -17.58 11.37
N LEU A 159 -13.82 -16.58 11.64
CA LEU A 159 -13.45 -15.35 12.34
C LEU A 159 -12.89 -15.62 13.74
N ALA A 160 -13.53 -16.49 14.53
CA ALA A 160 -13.04 -16.85 15.86
C ALA A 160 -11.67 -17.57 15.80
N ALA A 161 -11.48 -18.50 14.86
CA ALA A 161 -10.23 -19.24 14.70
C ALA A 161 -9.06 -18.36 14.19
N THR A 162 -9.28 -17.49 13.21
CA THR A 162 -8.26 -16.51 12.77
C THR A 162 -7.92 -15.49 13.87
N SER A 163 -8.91 -15.06 14.65
CA SER A 163 -8.69 -14.20 15.84
C SER A 163 -7.85 -14.90 16.91
N PHE A 164 -8.08 -16.20 17.14
CA PHE A 164 -7.28 -16.99 18.07
C PHE A 164 -5.84 -17.23 17.57
N ALA A 165 -5.66 -17.40 16.26
CA ALA A 165 -4.34 -17.49 15.64
C ALA A 165 -3.49 -16.22 15.88
N VAL A 166 -4.11 -15.04 15.76
CA VAL A 166 -3.49 -13.75 16.11
C VAL A 166 -3.13 -13.68 17.58
N TYR A 167 -4.04 -14.11 18.46
CA TYR A 167 -3.79 -14.11 19.90
C TYR A 167 -2.60 -15.00 20.27
N GLU A 168 -2.50 -16.23 19.76
CA GLU A 168 -1.32 -17.08 20.01
C GLU A 168 -0.04 -16.50 19.37
N ARG A 169 -0.11 -15.95 18.15
CA ARG A 169 1.04 -15.32 17.46
C ARG A 169 1.61 -14.15 18.28
N ASP A 170 0.76 -13.22 18.68
CA ASP A 170 1.17 -12.02 19.41
C ASP A 170 1.57 -12.36 20.87
N ARG A 171 0.93 -13.36 21.49
CA ARG A 171 1.33 -13.92 22.80
C ARG A 171 2.71 -14.59 22.74
N GLY A 172 3.00 -15.33 21.67
CA GLY A 172 4.32 -15.94 21.43
C GLY A 172 5.42 -14.89 21.32
N ARG A 173 5.20 -13.85 20.50
CA ARG A 173 6.16 -12.73 20.35
C ARG A 173 6.42 -12.00 21.67
N ARG A 174 5.39 -11.73 22.49
CA ARG A 174 5.58 -11.11 23.82
C ARG A 174 6.34 -12.00 24.81
N LYS A 175 6.27 -13.32 24.68
CA LYS A 175 7.11 -14.23 25.48
C LYS A 175 8.57 -14.20 25.04
N SER A 176 8.83 -14.35 23.73
CA SER A 176 10.20 -14.30 23.18
C SER A 176 10.90 -13.00 23.57
N SER A 177 10.24 -11.85 23.33
CA SER A 177 10.79 -10.52 23.66
C SER A 177 11.02 -10.28 25.17
N LYS A 178 10.33 -10.97 26.08
CA LYS A 178 10.62 -10.91 27.52
C LYS A 178 11.76 -11.84 27.92
N GLN A 179 11.89 -12.99 27.27
CA GLN A 179 12.98 -13.93 27.50
C GLN A 179 14.31 -13.44 26.91
N GLU A 180 14.26 -12.65 25.82
CA GLU A 180 15.41 -11.98 25.20
C GLU A 180 15.88 -10.71 25.96
N ALA A 181 15.01 -10.11 26.79
CA ALA A 181 15.30 -8.85 27.49
C ALA A 181 15.99 -9.03 28.86
N GLY A 182 15.91 -10.22 29.46
CA GLY A 182 16.36 -10.47 30.84
C GLY A 182 15.42 -9.88 31.90
N GLU A 183 15.69 -10.17 33.18
CA GLU A 183 14.88 -9.68 34.31
C GLU A 183 15.29 -8.28 34.79
N GLU A 184 16.45 -7.76 34.37
CA GLU A 184 16.94 -6.41 34.69
C GLU A 184 16.67 -5.42 33.55
N GLY A 185 15.38 -5.13 33.29
CA GLY A 185 14.94 -4.19 32.26
C GLY A 185 13.80 -3.27 32.71
N THR A 186 14.08 -1.97 32.82
CA THR A 186 13.14 -0.96 33.35
C THR A 186 11.83 -0.89 32.56
N GLU A 187 10.68 -0.83 33.26
CA GLU A 187 9.33 -0.99 32.70
C GLU A 187 8.91 0.02 31.61
N GLU A 188 9.65 1.12 31.42
CA GLU A 188 9.18 2.30 30.69
C GLU A 188 8.98 2.10 29.17
N THR A 189 9.50 1.03 28.58
CA THR A 189 9.47 0.82 27.11
C THR A 189 8.34 -0.12 26.62
N GLU A 190 7.71 -0.94 27.47
CA GLU A 190 6.78 -2.00 26.99
C GLU A 190 5.38 -1.49 26.52
N LYS A 191 5.07 -0.21 26.67
CA LYS A 191 3.68 0.32 26.56
C LYS A 191 3.16 0.68 25.14
N LYS A 192 3.93 0.50 24.06
CA LYS A 192 3.54 0.97 22.70
C LYS A 192 2.76 -0.02 21.82
N GLY A 193 2.47 -1.23 22.27
CA GLY A 193 1.72 -2.24 21.50
C GLY A 193 0.23 -2.30 21.86
N HIS A 194 -0.66 -2.17 20.86
CA HIS A 194 -2.10 -2.45 21.05
C HIS A 194 -2.34 -3.91 21.50
N SER A 195 -3.25 -4.12 22.45
CA SER A 195 -3.64 -5.45 22.90
C SER A 195 -4.42 -6.20 21.79
N ALA A 196 -4.38 -7.54 21.82
CA ALA A 196 -5.08 -8.37 20.83
C ALA A 196 -6.61 -8.09 20.79
N LEU A 197 -7.21 -7.71 21.92
CA LEU A 197 -8.63 -7.33 22.00
C LEU A 197 -8.91 -5.98 21.32
N VAL A 198 -8.03 -4.97 21.49
CA VAL A 198 -8.17 -3.68 20.79
C VAL A 198 -7.98 -3.87 19.28
N LYS A 199 -6.97 -4.65 18.89
CA LYS A 199 -6.73 -5.04 17.49
C LYS A 199 -7.97 -5.69 16.85
N LEU A 200 -8.56 -6.68 17.52
CA LEU A 200 -9.76 -7.36 17.04
C LEU A 200 -10.97 -6.42 16.99
N GLY A 201 -11.20 -5.60 18.03
CA GLY A 201 -12.30 -4.64 18.06
C GLY A 201 -12.23 -3.64 16.89
N VAL A 202 -11.03 -3.15 16.56
CA VAL A 202 -10.80 -2.30 15.39
C VAL A 202 -11.12 -3.03 14.09
N CYS A 203 -10.69 -4.30 13.92
CA CYS A 203 -11.08 -5.10 12.73
C CYS A 203 -12.60 -5.32 12.63
N VAL A 204 -13.28 -5.59 13.75
CA VAL A 204 -14.73 -5.85 13.75
C VAL A 204 -15.51 -4.59 13.37
N VAL A 205 -15.19 -3.44 13.97
CA VAL A 205 -15.82 -2.15 13.61
C VAL A 205 -15.47 -1.76 12.17
N ALA A 206 -14.23 -1.99 11.73
CA ALA A 206 -13.84 -1.77 10.34
C ALA A 206 -14.66 -2.61 9.35
N GLY A 207 -14.83 -3.92 9.61
CA GLY A 207 -15.63 -4.82 8.77
C GLY A 207 -17.12 -4.43 8.73
N ILE A 208 -17.70 -4.05 9.87
CA ILE A 208 -19.09 -3.58 9.95
C ILE A 208 -19.30 -2.30 9.13
N VAL A 209 -18.45 -1.28 9.31
CA VAL A 209 -18.61 -0.01 8.58
C VAL A 209 -18.20 -0.17 7.10
N ALA A 210 -17.28 -1.08 6.78
CA ALA A 210 -16.93 -1.40 5.40
C ALA A 210 -18.05 -2.12 4.63
N SER A 211 -18.97 -2.84 5.31
CA SER A 211 -20.06 -3.56 4.62
C SER A 211 -21.06 -2.62 3.95
N LEU A 212 -21.06 -1.34 4.33
CA LEU A 212 -21.92 -0.30 3.76
C LEU A 212 -21.66 -0.05 2.27
N PHE A 213 -20.49 -0.43 1.72
CA PHE A 213 -20.30 -0.46 0.25
C PHE A 213 -21.23 -1.47 -0.42
N ASN A 214 -21.27 -2.70 0.11
CA ASN A 214 -22.10 -3.75 -0.47
C ASN A 214 -23.58 -3.40 -0.32
N ILE A 215 -23.96 -2.81 0.81
CA ILE A 215 -25.32 -2.32 1.04
C ILE A 215 -25.65 -1.15 0.11
N ALA A 216 -24.70 -0.24 -0.21
CA ALA A 216 -24.92 0.81 -1.20
C ALA A 216 -25.19 0.26 -2.62
N VAL A 217 -24.47 -0.79 -3.03
CA VAL A 217 -24.65 -1.48 -4.33
C VAL A 217 -25.93 -2.31 -4.36
N LEU A 218 -26.28 -3.00 -3.26
CA LEU A 218 -27.56 -3.70 -3.15
C LEU A 218 -28.74 -2.71 -3.17
N VAL A 219 -28.57 -1.53 -2.55
CA VAL A 219 -29.60 -0.48 -2.56
C VAL A 219 -29.79 0.13 -3.94
N SER A 220 -28.72 0.43 -4.69
CA SER A 220 -28.86 0.95 -6.06
C SER A 220 -29.59 -0.04 -6.98
N GLN A 221 -29.37 -1.34 -6.78
CA GLN A 221 -29.98 -2.44 -7.54
C GLN A 221 -31.40 -2.85 -7.10
N LYS A 222 -31.83 -2.49 -5.88
CA LYS A 222 -33.11 -2.97 -5.32
C LYS A 222 -34.12 -1.87 -5.00
N PHE A 223 -33.69 -0.61 -4.91
CA PHE A 223 -34.58 0.53 -4.66
C PHE A 223 -34.86 1.37 -5.92
N GLY A 224 -34.56 0.87 -7.13
CA GLY A 224 -34.97 1.48 -8.40
C GLY A 224 -33.97 2.44 -9.06
N LEU A 225 -32.75 2.60 -8.53
CA LEU A 225 -31.77 3.56 -9.08
C LEU A 225 -31.11 3.04 -10.36
N GLU A 226 -30.63 1.80 -10.34
CA GLU A 226 -30.10 1.15 -11.54
C GLU A 226 -31.22 0.83 -12.54
N ASP A 227 -32.43 0.50 -12.06
CA ASP A 227 -33.60 0.27 -12.91
C ASP A 227 -33.99 1.52 -13.70
N ALA A 228 -34.05 2.70 -13.07
CA ALA A 228 -34.31 3.97 -13.77
C ALA A 228 -33.25 4.29 -14.84
N TRP A 229 -31.96 4.00 -14.56
CA TRP A 229 -30.90 4.15 -15.56
C TRP A 229 -31.01 3.16 -16.72
N ILE A 230 -31.51 1.94 -16.48
CA ILE A 230 -31.70 0.91 -17.50
C ILE A 230 -32.96 1.21 -18.35
N GLU A 231 -34.11 1.39 -17.72
CA GLU A 231 -35.42 1.49 -18.39
C GLU A 231 -35.66 2.88 -19.01
N GLU A 232 -35.42 3.96 -18.26
CA GLU A 232 -35.58 5.33 -18.79
C GLU A 232 -34.29 5.86 -19.42
N GLY A 233 -33.13 5.50 -18.87
CA GLY A 233 -31.83 5.97 -19.33
C GLY A 233 -31.27 5.22 -20.54
N GLY A 234 -31.76 4.00 -20.81
CA GLY A 234 -31.32 3.15 -21.93
C GLY A 234 -29.96 2.45 -21.72
N LEU A 235 -29.53 2.27 -20.48
CA LEU A 235 -28.26 1.59 -20.14
C LEU A 235 -28.42 0.07 -20.06
N ILE A 236 -27.31 -0.66 -20.23
CA ILE A 236 -27.25 -2.08 -19.83
C ILE A 236 -26.86 -2.20 -18.35
N THR A 237 -27.21 -3.32 -17.71
CA THR A 237 -26.92 -3.58 -16.28
C THR A 237 -25.46 -3.37 -15.90
N THR A 238 -24.51 -3.69 -16.79
CA THR A 238 -23.08 -3.46 -16.58
C THR A 238 -22.74 -1.96 -16.48
N ASP A 239 -23.36 -1.12 -17.31
CA ASP A 239 -23.15 0.33 -17.31
C ASP A 239 -23.79 0.98 -16.06
N ALA A 240 -24.96 0.50 -15.66
CA ALA A 240 -25.63 0.92 -14.43
C ALA A 240 -24.78 0.59 -13.18
N GLY A 241 -24.18 -0.61 -13.14
CA GLY A 241 -23.21 -0.97 -12.10
C GLY A 241 -21.97 -0.06 -12.08
N TYR A 242 -21.45 0.34 -13.25
CA TYR A 242 -20.36 1.33 -13.31
C TYR A 242 -20.80 2.74 -12.86
N LEU A 243 -22.04 3.15 -13.13
CA LEU A 243 -22.60 4.41 -12.59
C LEU A 243 -22.75 4.39 -11.06
N THR A 244 -23.12 3.26 -10.46
CA THR A 244 -23.10 3.11 -9.01
C THR A 244 -21.68 3.36 -8.45
N LEU A 245 -20.63 2.87 -9.12
CA LEU A 245 -19.25 3.21 -8.74
C LEU A 245 -18.93 4.70 -8.91
N LEU A 246 -19.53 5.41 -9.89
CA LEU A 246 -19.37 6.86 -10.07
C LEU A 246 -19.93 7.67 -8.88
N ILE A 247 -20.95 7.16 -8.18
CA ILE A 247 -21.46 7.78 -6.94
C ILE A 247 -20.60 7.34 -5.74
N VAL A 248 -20.38 6.03 -5.59
CA VAL A 248 -19.83 5.45 -4.36
C VAL A 248 -18.35 5.83 -4.15
N PHE A 249 -17.52 5.82 -5.20
CA PHE A 249 -16.09 6.11 -5.05
C PHE A 249 -15.79 7.56 -4.64
N PRO A 250 -16.32 8.61 -5.31
CA PRO A 250 -16.10 9.99 -4.91
C PRO A 250 -16.58 10.30 -3.49
N CYS A 251 -17.69 9.70 -3.05
CA CYS A 251 -18.19 9.87 -1.69
C CYS A 251 -17.27 9.20 -0.65
N GLY A 252 -16.97 7.90 -0.83
CA GLY A 252 -16.16 7.15 0.13
C GLY A 252 -14.71 7.62 0.20
N PHE A 253 -14.03 7.74 -0.94
CA PHE A 253 -12.67 8.27 -0.96
C PHE A 253 -12.61 9.78 -0.67
N GLY A 254 -13.70 10.53 -0.86
CA GLY A 254 -13.81 11.92 -0.41
C GLY A 254 -13.67 12.05 1.11
N VAL A 255 -14.31 11.16 1.88
CA VAL A 255 -14.16 11.09 3.34
C VAL A 255 -12.74 10.67 3.76
N VAL A 256 -12.14 9.70 3.06
CA VAL A 256 -10.74 9.27 3.31
C VAL A 256 -9.77 10.43 3.04
N MET A 257 -9.94 11.15 1.93
CA MET A 257 -9.16 12.32 1.53
C MET A 257 -9.28 13.45 2.54
N ALA A 258 -10.50 13.81 2.95
CA ALA A 258 -10.74 14.87 3.93
C ALA A 258 -10.10 14.53 5.30
N PHE A 259 -10.29 13.31 5.79
CA PHE A 259 -9.71 12.86 7.06
C PHE A 259 -8.17 12.84 7.03
N THR A 260 -7.57 12.33 5.95
CA THR A 260 -6.10 12.26 5.85
C THR A 260 -5.46 13.63 5.63
N ALA A 261 -6.07 14.51 4.83
CA ALA A 261 -5.63 15.91 4.73
C ALA A 261 -5.70 16.65 6.09
N PHE A 262 -6.76 16.41 6.87
CA PHE A 262 -6.87 16.94 8.24
C PHE A 262 -5.75 16.45 9.16
N VAL A 263 -5.45 15.14 9.16
CA VAL A 263 -4.35 14.58 9.97
C VAL A 263 -2.99 15.13 9.52
N ILE A 264 -2.72 15.22 8.21
CA ILE A 264 -1.47 15.81 7.69
C ILE A 264 -1.35 17.27 8.10
N HIS A 265 -2.43 18.05 8.06
CA HIS A 265 -2.44 19.44 8.51
C HIS A 265 -2.18 19.56 10.02
N LYS A 266 -2.89 18.79 10.85
CA LYS A 266 -2.70 18.71 12.30
C LYS A 266 -1.26 18.36 12.70
N ASP A 267 -0.60 17.48 11.94
CA ASP A 267 0.77 17.03 12.18
C ASP A 267 1.85 17.96 11.57
N ASN A 268 1.46 19.07 10.91
CA ASN A 268 2.35 19.90 10.07
C ASN A 268 3.11 19.08 9.00
N GLY A 269 2.51 17.99 8.51
CA GLY A 269 3.11 17.02 7.62
C GLY A 269 3.39 17.51 6.19
N TRP A 270 2.75 18.59 5.74
CA TRP A 270 2.87 19.10 4.36
C TRP A 270 4.31 19.39 3.90
N GLY A 271 5.21 19.79 4.81
CA GLY A 271 6.64 19.91 4.49
C GLY A 271 7.31 18.57 4.15
N ARG A 272 6.87 17.47 4.79
CA ARG A 272 7.32 16.10 4.48
C ARG A 272 6.71 15.56 3.19
N PHE A 273 5.50 16.00 2.83
CA PHE A 273 4.88 15.65 1.56
C PHE A 273 5.75 16.10 0.37
N MET A 274 6.29 17.32 0.43
CA MET A 274 7.15 17.87 -0.62
C MET A 274 8.62 17.43 -0.50
N ALA A 275 9.06 16.85 0.62
CA ALA A 275 10.45 16.50 0.87
C ALA A 275 11.10 15.52 -0.15
N PRO A 276 10.39 14.58 -0.81
CA PRO A 276 10.93 13.81 -1.92
C PRO A 276 11.14 14.65 -3.19
N PHE A 277 10.21 15.57 -3.49
CA PHE A 277 10.22 16.37 -4.73
C PHE A 277 11.11 17.60 -4.65
N ALA A 278 11.46 18.04 -3.44
CA ALA A 278 12.49 19.05 -3.21
C ALA A 278 13.81 18.63 -3.88
N SER A 279 14.18 19.35 -4.95
CA SER A 279 15.38 19.09 -5.72
C SER A 279 16.64 19.34 -4.89
N SER A 280 17.65 18.48 -5.04
CA SER A 280 18.98 18.69 -4.46
C SER A 280 19.77 19.74 -5.27
N GLY A 281 19.25 20.96 -5.36
CA GLY A 281 19.87 22.16 -5.97
C GLY A 281 20.05 22.15 -7.49
N LEU A 282 20.31 20.99 -8.09
CA LEU A 282 20.77 20.84 -9.47
C LEU A 282 19.91 19.84 -10.25
N THR A 283 19.37 20.28 -11.37
CA THR A 283 18.80 19.41 -12.41
C THR A 283 19.89 18.54 -13.06
N PRO A 284 19.53 17.44 -13.75
CA PRO A 284 20.50 16.66 -14.53
C PRO A 284 21.25 17.49 -15.58
N LEU A 285 20.57 18.46 -16.21
CA LEU A 285 21.16 19.37 -17.20
C LEU A 285 22.20 20.30 -16.57
N THR A 286 21.93 20.86 -15.39
CA THR A 286 22.92 21.68 -14.67
C THR A 286 24.13 20.87 -14.21
N ARG A 287 23.98 19.59 -13.82
CA ARG A 287 25.14 18.73 -13.53
C ARG A 287 25.96 18.40 -14.78
N ALA A 288 25.30 18.22 -15.93
CA ALA A 288 26.02 18.05 -17.20
C ALA A 288 26.78 19.33 -17.58
N ALA A 289 26.21 20.51 -17.32
CA ALA A 289 26.88 21.79 -17.52
C ALA A 289 28.07 22.00 -16.56
N GLU A 290 27.93 21.71 -15.27
CA GLU A 290 29.03 21.77 -14.29
C GLU A 290 30.15 20.77 -14.64
N ALA A 291 29.80 19.53 -14.99
CA ALA A 291 30.78 18.52 -15.42
C ALA A 291 31.52 18.94 -16.70
N ALA A 292 30.87 19.66 -17.61
CA ALA A 292 31.49 20.24 -18.80
C ALA A 292 32.35 21.50 -18.51
N GLN A 293 32.23 22.12 -17.33
CA GLN A 293 33.04 23.27 -16.92
C GLN A 293 34.32 22.87 -16.16
N VAL A 294 34.44 21.62 -15.69
CA VAL A 294 35.69 21.11 -15.11
C VAL A 294 36.73 20.89 -16.21
N ARG A 295 37.53 21.91 -16.50
CA ARG A 295 38.76 21.75 -17.30
C ARG A 295 39.76 20.85 -16.55
N PRO A 296 40.47 19.93 -17.24
CA PRO A 296 41.60 19.23 -16.64
C PRO A 296 42.75 20.20 -16.34
N ASP A 297 43.43 19.96 -15.22
CA ASP A 297 44.58 20.74 -14.75
C ASP A 297 45.81 20.46 -15.66
N PRO A 298 46.53 21.47 -16.18
CA PRO A 298 47.68 21.28 -17.07
C PRO A 298 48.89 20.54 -16.44
N SER A 299 48.89 20.30 -15.13
CA SER A 299 50.07 19.92 -14.34
C SER A 299 50.26 18.41 -14.07
N SER A 300 49.91 17.51 -15.01
CA SER A 300 50.11 16.05 -14.83
C SER A 300 50.65 15.30 -16.07
N SER A 301 51.91 15.54 -16.44
CA SER A 301 52.62 14.80 -17.49
C SER A 301 52.86 13.32 -17.10
N PRO A 302 52.32 12.31 -17.82
CA PRO A 302 52.57 10.90 -17.49
C PRO A 302 53.98 10.47 -17.92
N GLN A 303 54.78 9.94 -16.99
CA GLN A 303 56.06 9.32 -17.36
C GLN A 303 55.84 8.01 -18.12
N GLN A 304 56.43 7.89 -19.31
CA GLN A 304 56.50 6.61 -20.01
C GLN A 304 57.33 5.58 -19.21
N LYS A 305 56.73 4.42 -18.92
CA LYS A 305 57.47 3.18 -18.69
C LYS A 305 57.05 2.15 -19.72
N SER A 306 58.03 1.66 -20.48
CA SER A 306 57.85 0.71 -21.57
C SER A 306 57.67 -0.72 -21.04
N THR A 307 56.64 -1.41 -21.52
CA THR A 307 56.63 -2.88 -21.60
C THR A 307 56.24 -3.28 -23.03
N LYS A 308 57.04 -4.13 -23.68
CA LYS A 308 56.81 -4.60 -25.05
C LYS A 308 56.05 -5.93 -25.05
N GLN A 309 54.99 -6.04 -25.85
CA GLN A 309 54.53 -7.22 -26.62
C GLN A 309 53.11 -6.93 -27.15
N ALA A 310 52.59 -7.52 -28.22
CA ALA A 310 53.17 -8.02 -29.46
C ALA A 310 51.98 -8.35 -30.38
N VAL A 311 51.89 -7.74 -31.57
CA VAL A 311 50.73 -7.89 -32.47
C VAL A 311 51.01 -8.93 -33.55
N PRO A 312 50.13 -9.93 -33.78
CA PRO A 312 49.98 -10.58 -35.07
C PRO A 312 48.98 -9.79 -35.94
N SER A 313 49.25 -9.64 -37.24
CA SER A 313 48.56 -8.70 -38.14
C SER A 313 47.99 -9.39 -39.39
N ALA A 314 46.73 -9.08 -39.74
CA ALA A 314 46.10 -9.25 -41.05
C ALA A 314 44.62 -8.80 -40.99
N LYS A 315 43.95 -8.35 -42.08
CA LYS A 315 44.34 -7.59 -43.29
C LYS A 315 43.07 -7.31 -44.11
N GLU A 316 42.88 -6.08 -44.64
CA GLU A 316 42.08 -5.67 -45.84
C GLU A 316 41.86 -4.13 -45.73
N GLU A 317 42.37 -3.32 -46.66
CA GLU A 317 41.76 -2.87 -47.94
C GLU A 317 40.56 -1.92 -47.72
N ALA A 318 40.59 -0.59 -47.94
CA ALA A 318 41.39 0.40 -48.69
C ALA A 318 40.74 0.92 -50.00
N GLY A 319 40.65 2.25 -50.13
CA GLY A 319 40.05 3.00 -51.26
C GLY A 319 38.57 3.37 -51.04
N GLY A 320 38.10 4.56 -51.43
CA GLY A 320 38.81 5.73 -51.96
C GLY A 320 37.89 6.92 -52.26
N ASP A 321 38.45 8.14 -52.15
CA ASP A 321 38.10 9.43 -52.77
C ASP A 321 36.64 9.84 -53.11
N GLY A 322 36.24 11.02 -52.59
CA GLY A 322 36.00 12.16 -53.49
C GLY A 322 34.64 12.90 -53.49
N LEU A 323 34.69 14.21 -53.17
CA LEU A 323 33.76 15.31 -53.59
C LEU A 323 32.28 15.26 -53.12
N SER A 324 31.52 16.37 -52.95
CA SER A 324 31.86 17.80 -52.77
C SER A 324 30.65 18.62 -52.21
N LEU A 325 30.91 19.86 -51.76
CA LEU A 325 29.96 20.97 -51.44
C LEU A 325 29.04 21.35 -52.64
N PRO A 326 27.89 22.09 -52.51
CA PRO A 326 27.56 23.28 -51.67
C PRO A 326 26.29 23.11 -50.76
N ARG A 327 25.84 24.01 -49.83
CA ARG A 327 25.57 25.48 -49.78
C ARG A 327 24.40 25.96 -50.68
N ASP A 328 23.55 26.95 -50.35
CA ASP A 328 23.23 27.72 -49.10
C ASP A 328 21.68 27.57 -48.81
N LEU A 329 20.75 28.46 -48.40
CA LEU A 329 20.58 29.93 -48.13
C LEU A 329 19.49 30.21 -47.03
N GLU A 330 19.48 31.46 -46.56
CA GLU A 330 18.44 32.41 -46.03
C GLU A 330 16.94 31.98 -45.87
N THR A 331 16.12 32.48 -44.93
CA THR A 331 15.95 33.81 -44.24
C THR A 331 15.40 33.60 -42.79
N GLY A 332 15.13 34.58 -41.89
CA GLY A 332 15.35 36.05 -41.85
C GLY A 332 14.13 36.89 -41.38
N GLY A 333 14.13 37.45 -40.15
CA GLY A 333 13.10 38.40 -39.63
C GLY A 333 13.24 38.72 -38.10
N PRO A 334 12.73 39.87 -37.56
CA PRO A 334 13.28 40.49 -36.33
C PRO A 334 12.31 40.75 -35.15
N VAL A 335 12.75 41.57 -34.17
CA VAL A 335 12.11 41.89 -32.86
C VAL A 335 12.05 43.42 -32.63
N GLU A 336 10.98 43.90 -31.98
CA GLU A 336 10.72 45.27 -31.47
C GLU A 336 9.74 45.14 -30.25
N GLU A 337 9.66 46.01 -29.22
CA GLU A 337 10.55 47.09 -28.73
C GLU A 337 10.35 47.37 -27.21
N GLU A 338 10.89 48.49 -26.68
CA GLU A 338 11.16 48.81 -25.26
C GLU A 338 9.98 49.28 -24.36
N GLY A 339 10.28 49.47 -23.05
CA GLY A 339 9.54 50.34 -22.12
C GLY A 339 10.27 50.57 -20.78
N GLN A 340 10.69 51.81 -20.49
CA GLN A 340 11.43 52.20 -19.25
C GLN A 340 10.54 52.95 -18.23
N GLU A 341 10.90 52.93 -16.92
CA GLU A 341 11.19 54.16 -16.14
C GLU A 341 11.83 53.93 -14.74
N LYS A 342 12.78 54.83 -14.40
CA LYS A 342 13.19 55.50 -13.12
C LYS A 342 12.74 54.91 -11.74
N GLY A 343 13.51 55.01 -10.63
CA GLY A 343 14.86 55.56 -10.36
C GLY A 343 15.02 56.15 -8.92
N LYS A 344 16.27 56.19 -8.37
CA LYS A 344 16.69 56.61 -6.99
C LYS A 344 16.36 55.60 -5.86
N GLY A 345 17.05 55.56 -4.70
CA GLY A 345 18.27 56.25 -4.24
C GLY A 345 18.58 56.02 -2.73
N LEU A 346 19.87 56.00 -2.36
CA LEU A 346 20.45 55.88 -0.98
C LEU A 346 20.07 57.08 -0.06
N THR A 347 20.24 57.12 1.28
CA THR A 347 21.09 56.39 2.29
C THR A 347 20.40 56.21 3.68
N ASP A 348 21.11 55.54 4.63
CA ASP A 348 21.24 55.85 6.08
C ASP A 348 20.67 54.92 7.19
N LEU A 349 21.34 55.03 8.35
CA LEU A 349 21.40 54.17 9.55
C LEU A 349 20.60 54.78 10.74
N PRO A 350 20.17 54.03 11.80
CA PRO A 350 21.13 53.57 12.83
C PRO A 350 20.80 52.26 13.61
N THR A 351 21.84 51.78 14.29
CA THR A 351 21.83 50.77 15.38
C THR A 351 21.12 51.28 16.65
N VAL A 352 20.51 50.41 17.49
CA VAL A 352 20.61 50.47 18.98
C VAL A 352 19.97 49.27 19.73
N THR A 353 20.73 48.72 20.70
CA THR A 353 20.42 47.88 21.90
C THR A 353 19.39 46.74 21.92
N SER A 354 19.80 45.65 22.59
CA SER A 354 18.95 44.74 23.37
C SER A 354 19.25 44.86 24.89
N PRO A 355 18.32 44.48 25.79
CA PRO A 355 18.58 44.08 27.18
C PRO A 355 18.50 42.54 27.31
N THR A 356 19.40 41.79 27.95
CA THR A 356 19.99 41.82 29.32
C THR A 356 19.28 40.87 30.30
N ALA A 357 20.08 40.16 31.12
CA ALA A 357 19.74 39.18 32.17
C ALA A 357 19.42 37.73 31.68
N GLN A 358 19.90 36.66 32.34
CA GLN A 358 20.87 36.58 33.44
C GLN A 358 21.59 35.21 33.45
N THR A 359 22.83 35.17 33.95
CA THR A 359 23.65 33.95 34.00
C THR A 359 23.40 33.14 35.28
N GLN A 360 23.22 31.82 35.15
CA GLN A 360 23.55 30.88 36.22
C GLN A 360 24.35 29.70 35.66
N THR A 361 25.58 29.54 36.17
CA THR A 361 26.44 28.38 35.95
C THR A 361 26.19 27.36 37.04
N VAL A 362 25.87 26.11 36.69
CA VAL A 362 25.81 24.99 37.63
C VAL A 362 27.04 24.12 37.45
N GLU A 363 27.70 23.76 38.54
CA GLU A 363 28.96 23.01 38.53
C GLU A 363 28.78 21.54 38.12
N ALA A 364 29.73 21.02 37.34
CA ALA A 364 29.75 19.61 36.95
C ALA A 364 30.32 18.74 38.07
N VAL A 365 29.46 18.30 39.00
CA VAL A 365 29.82 17.36 40.07
C VAL A 365 30.27 16.02 39.50
N ARG A 366 31.57 15.72 39.56
CA ARG A 366 32.10 14.38 39.29
C ARG A 366 31.73 13.44 40.44
N VAL A 367 30.77 12.55 40.22
CA VAL A 367 30.49 11.42 41.13
C VAL A 367 31.46 10.28 40.82
N SER A 368 32.45 10.09 41.68
CA SER A 368 33.39 8.96 41.62
C SER A 368 32.76 7.73 42.26
N VAL A 369 32.47 6.68 41.47
CA VAL A 369 31.98 5.39 41.98
C VAL A 369 33.18 4.43 42.15
N PRO A 370 33.50 3.98 43.37
CA PRO A 370 34.56 2.99 43.58
C PRO A 370 34.06 1.57 43.25
N VAL A 371 34.66 0.91 42.27
CA VAL A 371 34.40 -0.50 41.99
C VAL A 371 35.31 -1.36 42.88
N SER A 372 34.74 -1.93 43.94
CA SER A 372 35.40 -2.93 44.78
C SER A 372 35.28 -4.31 44.14
N VAL A 373 36.41 -4.89 43.74
CA VAL A 373 36.48 -6.26 43.18
C VAL A 373 36.54 -7.27 44.34
N PRO A 374 35.61 -8.25 44.44
CA PRO A 374 35.77 -9.42 45.31
C PRO A 374 36.84 -10.36 44.72
N ALA A 375 37.65 -10.97 45.58
CA ALA A 375 38.65 -11.97 45.19
C ALA A 375 38.28 -13.34 45.78
N ASP A 376 38.27 -14.37 44.94
CA ASP A 376 38.17 -15.81 45.29
C ASP A 376 38.41 -16.64 44.00
N PRO A 377 38.77 -17.94 44.07
CA PRO A 377 40.08 -18.39 44.52
C PRO A 377 40.85 -19.16 43.41
N GLU A 378 42.04 -19.69 43.73
CA GLU A 378 42.89 -20.41 42.77
C GLU A 378 42.27 -21.74 42.28
N GLU A 379 42.18 -21.94 40.95
CA GLU A 379 42.08 -23.27 40.35
C GLU A 379 43.16 -23.45 39.26
N LYS A 380 43.87 -24.59 39.30
CA LYS A 380 45.05 -24.85 38.45
C LYS A 380 44.65 -25.54 37.15
N VAL A 381 44.94 -24.89 36.02
CA VAL A 381 44.94 -25.51 34.69
C VAL A 381 46.37 -25.45 34.13
N GLY A 382 46.85 -26.57 33.58
CA GLY A 382 48.25 -26.73 33.16
C GLY A 382 48.63 -26.01 31.87
N GLU A 383 49.93 -25.73 31.72
CA GLU A 383 50.49 -25.01 30.57
C GLU A 383 50.37 -25.80 29.25
N GLY A 384 49.51 -25.32 28.34
CA GLY A 384 49.48 -25.77 26.94
C GLY A 384 50.53 -25.04 26.11
N SER A 385 51.21 -25.76 25.20
CA SER A 385 52.29 -25.17 24.40
C SER A 385 51.80 -24.07 23.43
N PRO A 386 52.54 -22.96 23.22
CA PRO A 386 52.12 -21.82 22.37
C PRO A 386 51.78 -22.12 20.91
N LYS A 387 51.99 -23.36 20.42
CA LYS A 387 51.53 -23.79 19.10
C LYS A 387 50.05 -24.18 19.06
N GLN A 388 49.52 -24.78 20.12
CA GLN A 388 48.16 -25.35 20.11
C GLN A 388 47.05 -24.27 20.17
N GLN A 389 47.27 -23.17 20.90
CA GLN A 389 46.35 -22.03 20.87
C GLN A 389 46.25 -21.43 19.45
N LYS A 390 47.37 -21.32 18.75
CA LYS A 390 47.45 -20.66 17.44
C LYS A 390 46.78 -21.46 16.30
N GLU A 391 46.69 -22.79 16.42
CA GLU A 391 45.90 -23.63 15.51
C GLU A 391 44.39 -23.55 15.82
N MET A 392 44.02 -23.45 17.11
CA MET A 392 42.63 -23.25 17.52
C MET A 392 42.07 -21.89 17.06
N GLU A 393 42.84 -20.80 17.18
CA GLU A 393 42.44 -19.48 16.65
C GLU A 393 42.23 -19.51 15.13
N MET A 394 43.14 -20.14 14.37
CA MET A 394 42.98 -20.27 12.91
C MET A 394 41.79 -21.15 12.50
N THR A 395 41.38 -22.12 13.31
CA THR A 395 40.21 -22.96 13.03
C THR A 395 38.90 -22.28 13.45
N ALA A 396 38.92 -21.46 14.50
CA ALA A 396 37.77 -20.62 14.86
C ALA A 396 37.51 -19.52 13.81
N ALA A 397 38.57 -18.94 13.23
CA ALA A 397 38.48 -17.87 12.23
C ALA A 397 37.86 -18.29 10.89
N SER A 398 37.78 -19.60 10.58
CA SER A 398 37.24 -20.10 9.30
C SER A 398 35.74 -20.45 9.34
N LEU A 399 35.10 -20.45 10.52
CA LEU A 399 33.68 -20.78 10.70
C LEU A 399 32.76 -19.56 10.84
N HIS A 400 33.32 -18.34 10.87
CA HIS A 400 32.53 -17.12 10.76
C HIS A 400 32.22 -16.82 9.28
N GLU A 401 31.14 -17.41 8.76
CA GLU A 401 30.49 -16.81 7.59
C GLU A 401 30.13 -15.35 7.93
N PRO A 402 30.53 -14.37 7.10
CA PRO A 402 30.02 -13.02 7.27
C PRO A 402 28.50 -13.06 7.01
N PRO A 403 27.67 -12.40 7.84
CA PRO A 403 26.22 -12.51 7.73
C PRO A 403 25.78 -12.06 6.34
N ILE A 404 25.22 -13.00 5.56
CA ILE A 404 24.80 -12.78 4.18
C ILE A 404 23.64 -11.77 4.17
N LYS A 405 23.98 -10.48 4.12
CA LYS A 405 23.09 -9.38 3.74
C LYS A 405 22.69 -9.54 2.29
N LYS A 406 21.86 -10.55 2.01
CA LYS A 406 21.49 -10.95 0.65
C LYS A 406 20.77 -9.78 -0.03
N SER A 407 21.34 -9.32 -1.13
CA SER A 407 21.04 -8.04 -1.74
C SER A 407 19.66 -8.00 -2.41
N MET A 408 18.65 -7.55 -1.66
CA MET A 408 17.33 -7.13 -2.17
C MET A 408 16.96 -5.69 -1.73
N GLY A 409 17.97 -4.86 -1.46
CA GLY A 409 17.80 -3.40 -1.23
C GLY A 409 18.42 -2.50 -2.31
N GLY A 410 19.33 -3.03 -3.12
CA GLY A 410 20.26 -2.23 -3.93
C GLY A 410 19.62 -1.34 -5.00
N GLU A 411 18.49 -1.75 -5.59
CA GLU A 411 17.87 -1.01 -6.70
C GLU A 411 17.26 0.33 -6.26
N THR A 412 16.85 0.46 -4.99
CA THR A 412 16.29 1.72 -4.47
C THR A 412 17.32 2.68 -3.87
N GLU A 413 18.50 2.21 -3.49
CA GLU A 413 19.49 3.04 -2.77
C GLU A 413 20.29 3.97 -3.71
N GLY A 414 20.36 3.65 -5.01
CA GLY A 414 20.88 4.55 -6.04
C GLY A 414 19.93 5.67 -6.48
N LEU A 415 18.67 5.65 -6.05
CA LEU A 415 17.63 6.54 -6.58
C LEU A 415 17.69 7.94 -5.93
N SER A 416 17.77 8.99 -6.75
CA SER A 416 17.81 10.39 -6.28
C SER A 416 16.55 10.76 -5.48
N ARG A 417 16.60 11.81 -4.62
CA ARG A 417 15.42 12.26 -3.84
C ARG A 417 14.17 12.40 -4.72
N TRP A 418 14.32 13.11 -5.84
CA TRP A 418 13.27 13.34 -6.83
C TRP A 418 12.77 12.04 -7.46
N GLY A 419 13.68 11.12 -7.81
CA GLY A 419 13.33 9.78 -8.29
C GLY A 419 12.55 8.95 -7.26
N ARG A 420 12.88 9.06 -5.96
CA ARG A 420 12.10 8.43 -4.89
C ARG A 420 10.70 9.02 -4.78
N GLY A 421 10.55 10.33 -4.94
CA GLY A 421 9.23 10.98 -5.03
C GLY A 421 8.37 10.43 -6.18
N LEU A 422 8.96 10.32 -7.38
CA LEU A 422 8.29 9.73 -8.55
C LEU A 422 7.94 8.25 -8.34
N HIS A 423 8.81 7.47 -7.69
CA HIS A 423 8.55 6.07 -7.34
C HIS A 423 7.39 5.93 -6.34
N CYS A 424 7.33 6.77 -5.30
CA CYS A 424 6.22 6.80 -4.35
C CYS A 424 4.89 7.19 -5.03
N LEU A 425 4.90 8.17 -5.94
CA LEU A 425 3.74 8.51 -6.77
C LEU A 425 3.29 7.33 -7.65
N PHE A 426 4.22 6.70 -8.37
CA PHE A 426 3.94 5.54 -9.22
C PHE A 426 3.27 4.41 -8.42
N LEU A 427 3.78 4.08 -7.23
CA LEU A 427 3.17 3.09 -6.35
C LEU A 427 1.79 3.50 -5.84
N CYS A 428 1.54 4.80 -5.57
CA CYS A 428 0.21 5.29 -5.21
C CYS A 428 -0.79 5.21 -6.37
N VAL A 429 -0.36 5.51 -7.59
CA VAL A 429 -1.19 5.41 -8.81
C VAL A 429 -1.47 3.94 -9.14
N LEU A 430 -0.47 3.06 -9.06
CA LEU A 430 -0.65 1.61 -9.25
C LEU A 430 -1.60 1.02 -8.19
N SER A 431 -1.47 1.46 -6.93
CA SER A 431 -2.42 1.15 -5.85
C SER A 431 -3.82 1.68 -6.14
N ALA A 432 -3.96 2.90 -6.69
CA ALA A 432 -5.25 3.49 -7.04
C ALA A 432 -5.93 2.76 -8.20
N VAL A 433 -5.18 2.36 -9.23
CA VAL A 433 -5.64 1.48 -10.31
C VAL A 433 -6.02 0.10 -9.78
N GLY A 434 -5.29 -0.42 -8.79
CA GLY A 434 -5.64 -1.67 -8.10
C GLY A 434 -6.95 -1.59 -7.31
N VAL A 435 -7.17 -0.52 -6.53
CA VAL A 435 -8.36 -0.38 -5.68
C VAL A 435 -9.63 -0.01 -6.46
N THR A 436 -9.51 0.67 -7.61
CA THR A 436 -10.64 0.95 -8.51
C THR A 436 -10.89 -0.20 -9.48
N GLY A 437 -9.87 -0.61 -10.23
CA GLY A 437 -9.96 -1.56 -11.34
C GLY A 437 -10.50 -2.92 -10.94
N GLN A 438 -10.25 -3.36 -9.70
CA GLN A 438 -10.88 -4.56 -9.13
C GLN A 438 -12.41 -4.55 -9.22
N PHE A 439 -13.07 -3.40 -9.02
CA PHE A 439 -14.53 -3.30 -9.03
C PHE A 439 -15.08 -3.27 -10.45
N PHE A 440 -14.33 -2.72 -11.42
CA PHE A 440 -14.69 -2.81 -12.83
C PHE A 440 -14.54 -4.26 -13.34
N VAL A 441 -13.46 -4.95 -12.97
CA VAL A 441 -13.27 -6.38 -13.25
C VAL A 441 -14.36 -7.24 -12.58
N PHE A 442 -14.75 -6.90 -11.35
CA PHE A 442 -15.85 -7.56 -10.62
C PHE A 442 -17.22 -7.35 -11.29
N VAL A 443 -17.60 -6.12 -11.64
CA VAL A 443 -18.86 -5.83 -12.35
C VAL A 443 -18.88 -6.52 -13.73
N GLY A 444 -17.76 -6.51 -14.44
CA GLY A 444 -17.58 -7.28 -15.67
C GLY A 444 -17.77 -8.79 -15.46
N ALA A 445 -17.16 -9.37 -14.42
CA ALA A 445 -17.31 -10.78 -14.07
C ALA A 445 -18.76 -11.14 -13.69
N ASN A 446 -19.44 -10.29 -12.92
CA ASN A 446 -20.86 -10.47 -12.57
C ASN A 446 -21.75 -10.53 -13.83
N SER A 447 -21.48 -9.69 -14.84
CA SER A 447 -22.25 -9.70 -16.09
C SER A 447 -22.20 -11.04 -16.85
N LEU A 448 -21.15 -11.85 -16.64
CA LEU A 448 -21.01 -13.19 -17.23
C LEU A 448 -21.88 -14.25 -16.53
N LEU A 449 -22.18 -14.05 -15.23
CA LEU A 449 -23.02 -14.95 -14.42
C LEU A 449 -24.53 -14.63 -14.52
N GLY A 450 -24.91 -13.48 -15.09
CA GLY A 450 -26.30 -13.05 -15.18
C GLY A 450 -26.94 -12.88 -13.79
N LYS A 451 -28.18 -13.35 -13.61
CA LYS A 451 -28.96 -13.14 -12.37
C LYS A 451 -28.25 -13.62 -11.10
N GLN A 452 -27.51 -14.74 -11.17
CA GLN A 452 -26.77 -15.28 -10.02
C GLN A 452 -25.54 -14.42 -9.62
N GLY A 453 -25.06 -13.55 -10.51
CA GLY A 453 -23.84 -12.77 -10.31
C GLY A 453 -23.90 -11.84 -9.10
N LEU A 454 -25.06 -11.26 -8.78
CA LEU A 454 -25.22 -10.24 -7.74
C LEU A 454 -24.72 -10.70 -6.36
N SER A 455 -24.93 -11.97 -6.01
CA SER A 455 -24.54 -12.51 -4.70
C SER A 455 -23.40 -13.53 -4.79
N LEU A 456 -23.48 -14.49 -5.73
CA LEU A 456 -22.41 -15.49 -5.93
C LEU A 456 -21.10 -14.83 -6.35
N GLY A 457 -21.15 -13.78 -7.18
CA GLY A 457 -19.96 -13.04 -7.60
C GLY A 457 -19.28 -12.28 -6.45
N TRP A 458 -20.06 -11.68 -5.55
CA TRP A 458 -19.51 -11.00 -4.36
C TRP A 458 -18.83 -12.00 -3.41
N ALA A 459 -19.45 -13.16 -3.21
CA ALA A 459 -18.86 -14.29 -2.49
C ALA A 459 -17.53 -14.76 -3.13
N LEU A 460 -17.49 -14.96 -4.46
CA LEU A 460 -16.28 -15.35 -5.18
C LEU A 460 -15.16 -14.30 -5.07
N PHE A 461 -15.49 -13.01 -5.27
CA PHE A 461 -14.56 -11.90 -5.14
C PHE A 461 -13.97 -11.75 -3.72
N MET A 462 -14.78 -11.92 -2.67
CA MET A 462 -14.29 -11.91 -1.29
C MET A 462 -13.42 -13.13 -0.97
N SER A 463 -13.76 -14.30 -1.50
CA SER A 463 -12.95 -15.52 -1.36
C SER A 463 -11.55 -15.35 -1.95
N THR A 464 -11.46 -14.89 -3.20
CA THR A 464 -10.16 -14.68 -3.87
C THR A 464 -9.35 -13.57 -3.19
N SER A 465 -10.00 -12.50 -2.73
CA SER A 465 -9.38 -11.42 -1.95
C SER A 465 -8.69 -11.95 -0.67
N ILE A 466 -9.38 -12.80 0.09
CA ILE A 466 -8.83 -13.41 1.32
C ILE A 466 -7.67 -14.36 0.98
N ILE A 467 -7.80 -15.18 -0.07
CA ILE A 467 -6.75 -16.12 -0.49
C ILE A 467 -5.45 -15.37 -0.85
N PHE A 468 -5.51 -14.30 -1.65
CA PHE A 468 -4.32 -13.52 -1.97
C PHE A 468 -3.78 -12.73 -0.76
N ALA A 469 -4.64 -12.22 0.13
CA ALA A 469 -4.19 -11.59 1.37
C ALA A 469 -3.42 -12.55 2.30
N GLN A 470 -3.81 -13.84 2.34
CA GLN A 470 -3.04 -14.87 3.02
C GLN A 470 -1.66 -15.10 2.37
N VAL A 471 -1.59 -15.11 1.04
CA VAL A 471 -0.31 -15.22 0.30
C VAL A 471 0.60 -14.03 0.61
N TRP A 472 0.09 -12.79 0.60
CA TRP A 472 0.87 -11.62 1.00
C TRP A 472 1.35 -11.68 2.45
N GLY A 473 0.50 -12.08 3.40
CA GLY A 473 0.92 -12.23 4.80
C GLY A 473 2.00 -13.29 5.03
N LEU A 474 2.10 -14.29 4.16
CA LEU A 474 3.23 -15.24 4.14
C LEU A 474 4.49 -14.63 3.51
N ILE A 475 4.37 -13.96 2.36
CA ILE A 475 5.48 -13.29 1.65
C ILE A 475 6.13 -12.20 2.52
N LEU A 476 5.32 -11.38 3.19
CA LEU A 476 5.77 -10.34 4.12
C LEU A 476 6.30 -10.89 5.45
N GLY A 477 6.20 -12.21 5.67
CA GLY A 477 6.67 -12.85 6.90
C GLY A 477 5.87 -12.47 8.15
N GLU A 478 4.60 -12.10 8.04
CA GLU A 478 3.74 -11.71 9.18
C GLU A 478 3.66 -12.82 10.24
N TRP A 479 3.88 -14.06 9.82
CA TRP A 479 3.87 -15.28 10.62
C TRP A 479 5.27 -15.79 11.01
N ARG A 480 6.36 -15.08 10.69
CA ARG A 480 7.71 -15.45 11.17
C ARG A 480 7.76 -15.48 12.70
N GLY A 481 8.23 -16.59 13.26
CA GLY A 481 8.25 -16.83 14.71
C GLY A 481 6.88 -17.16 15.32
N ALA A 482 5.83 -17.38 14.50
CA ALA A 482 4.57 -17.92 15.00
C ALA A 482 4.70 -19.42 15.33
N SER A 483 3.91 -19.91 16.28
CA SER A 483 3.90 -21.34 16.61
C SER A 483 3.14 -22.16 15.56
N GLY A 484 3.44 -23.47 15.46
CA GLY A 484 2.68 -24.38 14.59
C GLY A 484 1.17 -24.42 14.90
N ARG A 485 0.79 -24.21 16.17
CA ARG A 485 -0.62 -24.05 16.57
C ARG A 485 -1.23 -22.80 15.96
N SER A 486 -0.52 -21.68 15.99
CA SER A 486 -0.96 -20.40 15.41
C SER A 486 -1.14 -20.51 13.89
N HIS A 487 -0.24 -21.22 13.20
CA HIS A 487 -0.42 -21.55 11.78
C HIS A 487 -1.65 -22.44 11.52
N LEU A 488 -1.87 -23.47 12.34
CA LEU A 488 -3.02 -24.37 12.24
C LEU A 488 -4.34 -23.62 12.44
N PHE A 489 -4.44 -22.77 13.47
CA PHE A 489 -5.64 -21.95 13.71
C PHE A 489 -5.90 -20.93 12.59
N GLN A 490 -4.86 -20.34 11.99
CA GLN A 490 -5.05 -19.45 10.84
C GLN A 490 -5.56 -20.23 9.62
N LEU A 491 -4.95 -21.39 9.31
CA LEU A 491 -5.35 -22.20 8.16
C LEU A 491 -6.77 -22.75 8.33
N ALA A 492 -7.11 -23.26 9.51
CA ALA A 492 -8.46 -23.73 9.84
C ALA A 492 -9.48 -22.58 9.78
N GLY A 493 -9.12 -21.39 10.31
CA GLY A 493 -10.00 -20.22 10.28
C GLY A 493 -10.26 -19.68 8.88
N VAL A 494 -9.23 -19.65 8.02
CA VAL A 494 -9.38 -19.30 6.59
C VAL A 494 -10.21 -20.35 5.84
N GLY A 495 -10.00 -21.65 6.12
CA GLY A 495 -10.80 -22.72 5.54
C GLY A 495 -12.28 -22.64 5.94
N LEU A 496 -12.57 -22.35 7.22
CA LEU A 496 -13.93 -22.13 7.72
C LEU A 496 -14.57 -20.87 7.14
N LEU A 497 -13.81 -19.77 7.00
CA LEU A 497 -14.27 -18.58 6.28
C LEU A 497 -14.67 -18.96 4.85
N ILE A 498 -13.77 -19.51 4.04
CA ILE A 498 -14.02 -19.89 2.63
C ILE A 498 -15.20 -20.86 2.51
N ALA A 499 -15.33 -21.85 3.41
CA ALA A 499 -16.48 -22.74 3.46
C ALA A 499 -17.78 -21.96 3.74
N GLY A 500 -17.77 -21.02 4.70
CA GLY A 500 -18.89 -20.11 4.93
C GLY A 500 -19.23 -19.28 3.70
N ILE A 501 -18.24 -18.76 2.98
CA ILE A 501 -18.46 -18.01 1.72
C ILE A 501 -19.12 -18.89 0.65
N ALA A 502 -18.69 -20.15 0.50
CA ALA A 502 -19.29 -21.09 -0.44
C ALA A 502 -20.75 -21.42 -0.08
N PHE A 503 -21.07 -21.59 1.21
CA PHE A 503 -22.44 -21.81 1.67
C PHE A 503 -23.33 -20.58 1.45
N LEU A 504 -22.83 -19.36 1.72
CA LEU A 504 -23.56 -18.12 1.42
C LEU A 504 -23.80 -17.93 -0.08
N GLY A 505 -22.79 -18.18 -0.92
CA GLY A 505 -22.92 -18.11 -2.37
C GLY A 505 -23.88 -19.16 -2.96
N ALA A 506 -23.93 -20.36 -2.37
CA ALA A 506 -24.89 -21.40 -2.74
C ALA A 506 -26.32 -21.04 -2.31
N ALA A 507 -26.50 -20.47 -1.12
CA ALA A 507 -27.80 -20.04 -0.62
C ALA A 507 -28.49 -19.05 -1.57
N SER A 508 -27.74 -18.04 -2.02
CA SER A 508 -28.19 -17.04 -2.99
C SER A 508 -28.25 -17.53 -4.45
N SER A 509 -28.12 -18.84 -4.67
CA SER A 509 -28.41 -19.50 -5.96
C SER A 509 -29.68 -20.34 -5.93
N GLU A 510 -30.31 -20.45 -4.75
CA GLU A 510 -31.64 -21.01 -4.49
C GLU A 510 -32.71 -19.90 -4.34
N GLU A 511 -32.33 -18.61 -4.57
CA GLU A 511 -33.19 -17.42 -4.68
C GLU A 511 -33.52 -17.07 -6.16
#